data_AF-A0A966FS88-F1
#
_entry.id   AF-A0A966FS88-F1
#
_cell.length_a   1.000
_cell.length_b   1.000
_cell.length_c   1.000
_cell.angle_alpha   90.00
_cell.angle_beta   90.00
_cell.angle_gamma   90.00
#
_symmetry.space_group_name_H-M   'P 1'
#
loop_
_entity.id
_entity.type
_entity.pdbx_description
1 polymer ?
#
loop_
_entity_poly.entity_id
_entity_poly.type
_entity_poly.pdbx_seq_one_letter_code
_entity_poly.pdbx_strand_id
1 'polypeptide(L)'
;MTAPAGRQAGFDLGHWASRFWNRRVGGMLWRNTVVSTSVFLIGLGVLWLLVEYANMDEVIAAGVGFLVANTLHYLLGRYWIFAGSDRKLASGYLIFLVNAGAGLVVTMGLFWLLITFTPMHYLVVRVIVSVFAGLLVFALNAALNFRQV
;
A
#
# COMPACT_ATOMS: atom_id res chain seq x y z
N MET A 1 15.05 49.39 -31.49
CA MET A 1 15.61 48.33 -30.63
C MET A 1 14.89 48.39 -29.28
N THR A 2 13.95 47.50 -29.04
CA THR A 2 13.29 47.31 -27.73
C THR A 2 13.15 45.81 -27.51
N ALA A 3 13.88 45.27 -26.54
CA ALA A 3 13.78 43.86 -26.14
C ALA A 3 12.55 43.67 -25.24
N PRO A 4 11.75 42.60 -25.39
CA PRO A 4 10.74 42.27 -24.39
C PRO A 4 11.36 41.45 -23.25
N ALA A 5 10.91 41.80 -22.05
CA ALA A 5 11.41 41.35 -20.77
C ALA A 5 11.28 39.85 -20.53
N GLY A 6 12.28 39.29 -19.84
CA GLY A 6 12.29 37.93 -19.35
C GLY A 6 11.09 37.65 -18.44
N ARG A 7 10.26 36.70 -18.86
CA ARG A 7 9.16 36.16 -18.06
C ARG A 7 9.79 35.28 -16.97
N GLN A 8 9.79 35.79 -15.73
CA GLN A 8 10.24 35.04 -14.56
C GLN A 8 9.34 33.81 -14.39
N ALA A 9 9.88 32.62 -14.68
CA ALA A 9 9.30 31.35 -14.28
C ALA A 9 9.54 31.16 -12.77
N GLY A 10 8.81 31.91 -11.95
CA GLY A 10 8.75 31.66 -10.51
C GLY A 10 8.09 30.31 -10.28
N PHE A 11 8.79 29.39 -9.61
CA PHE A 11 8.27 28.10 -9.18
C PHE A 11 7.15 28.37 -8.15
N ASP A 12 5.91 28.48 -8.61
CA ASP A 12 4.75 28.83 -7.78
C ASP A 12 4.34 27.65 -6.89
N LEU A 13 5.00 27.53 -5.74
CA LEU A 13 4.73 26.53 -4.71
C LEU A 13 3.30 26.63 -4.14
N GLY A 14 2.68 27.82 -4.19
CA GLY A 14 1.32 28.06 -3.67
C GLY A 14 0.24 27.39 -4.53
N HIS A 15 0.36 27.52 -5.85
CA HIS A 15 -0.52 26.83 -6.80
C HIS A 15 -0.44 25.30 -6.65
N TRP A 16 0.76 24.72 -6.52
CA TRP A 16 0.92 23.26 -6.39
C TRP A 16 0.40 22.72 -5.05
N ALA A 17 0.62 23.42 -3.93
CA ALA A 17 0.09 23.03 -2.63
C ALA A 17 -1.46 23.06 -2.59
N SER A 18 -2.07 24.04 -3.27
CA SER A 18 -3.54 24.18 -3.31
C SER A 18 -4.25 23.03 -4.06
N ARG A 19 -3.57 22.36 -5.01
CA ARG A 19 -4.12 21.20 -5.73
C ARG A 19 -4.22 19.95 -4.86
N PHE A 20 -3.32 19.80 -3.87
CA PHE A 20 -3.41 18.72 -2.87
C PHE A 20 -4.41 19.06 -1.74
N TRP A 21 -4.61 20.36 -1.46
CA TRP A 21 -5.58 20.84 -0.47
C TRP A 21 -7.01 20.94 -1.02
N ASN A 22 -7.52 19.82 -1.54
CA ASN A 22 -8.94 19.70 -1.87
C ASN A 22 -9.61 18.82 -0.81
N ARG A 23 -10.69 19.30 -0.17
CA ARG A 23 -11.43 18.54 0.88
C ARG A 23 -11.78 17.12 0.45
N ARG A 24 -11.98 16.90 -0.87
CA ARG A 24 -12.19 15.58 -1.46
C ARG A 24 -10.97 14.66 -1.36
N VAL A 25 -9.77 15.16 -1.64
CA VAL A 25 -8.51 14.38 -1.57
C VAL A 25 -8.20 14.01 -0.13
N GLY A 26 -8.33 14.96 0.81
CA GLY A 26 -8.18 14.69 2.24
C GLY A 26 -9.14 13.62 2.74
N GLY A 27 -10.42 13.66 2.32
CA GLY A 27 -11.40 12.64 2.67
C GLY A 27 -11.08 11.24 2.12
N MET A 28 -10.53 11.15 0.90
CA MET A 28 -10.09 9.88 0.32
C MET A 28 -8.88 9.29 1.06
N LEU A 29 -7.90 10.13 1.41
CA LEU A 29 -6.73 9.71 2.17
C LEU A 29 -7.13 9.17 3.55
N TRP A 30 -8.00 9.88 4.26
CA TRP A 30 -8.54 9.43 5.55
C TRP A 30 -9.20 8.06 5.45
N ARG A 31 -10.15 7.89 4.51
CA ARG A 31 -10.84 6.60 4.31
C ARG A 31 -9.83 5.50 3.97
N ASN A 32 -8.85 5.80 3.13
CA ASN A 32 -7.82 4.83 2.78
C ASN A 32 -6.97 4.41 3.99
N THR A 33 -6.57 5.36 4.84
CA THR A 33 -5.83 5.04 6.07
C THR A 33 -6.67 4.15 7.00
N VAL A 34 -7.93 4.51 7.24
CA VAL A 34 -8.84 3.71 8.08
C VAL A 34 -8.99 2.29 7.54
N VAL A 35 -9.24 2.14 6.23
CA VAL A 35 -9.37 0.83 5.61
C VAL A 35 -8.06 0.06 5.70
N SER A 36 -6.93 0.67 5.35
CA SER A 36 -5.60 0.02 5.37
C SER A 36 -5.25 -0.51 6.76
N THR A 37 -5.47 0.29 7.81
CA THR A 37 -5.24 -0.14 9.19
C THR A 37 -6.19 -1.27 9.59
N SER A 38 -7.48 -1.17 9.24
CA SER A 38 -8.48 -2.17 9.60
C SER A 38 -8.19 -3.53 8.96
N VAL A 39 -7.93 -3.56 7.65
CA VAL A 39 -7.65 -4.81 6.93
C VAL A 39 -6.30 -5.41 7.32
N PHE A 40 -5.32 -4.58 7.71
CA PHE A 40 -4.06 -5.06 8.28
C PHE A 40 -4.28 -5.80 9.60
N LEU A 41 -5.09 -5.24 10.51
CA LEU A 41 -5.44 -5.90 11.77
C LEU A 41 -6.23 -7.20 11.54
N ILE A 42 -7.14 -7.21 10.58
CA ILE A 42 -7.83 -8.44 10.16
C ILE A 42 -6.83 -9.47 9.64
N GLY A 43 -5.86 -9.06 8.80
CA GLY A 43 -4.80 -9.94 8.32
C GLY A 43 -3.94 -10.52 9.43
N LEU A 44 -3.63 -9.73 10.47
CA LEU A 44 -2.95 -10.23 11.68
C LEU A 44 -3.81 -11.22 12.46
N GLY A 45 -5.11 -10.93 12.59
CA GLY A 45 -6.05 -11.85 13.23
C GLY A 45 -6.17 -13.18 12.50
N VAL A 46 -6.22 -13.16 11.17
CA VAL A 46 -6.24 -14.38 10.34
C VAL A 46 -4.95 -15.17 10.51
N LEU A 47 -3.79 -14.51 10.44
CA LEU A 47 -2.49 -15.13 10.70
C LEU A 47 -2.49 -15.81 12.08
N TRP A 48 -2.84 -15.08 13.13
CA TRP A 48 -2.91 -15.61 14.49
C TRP A 48 -3.87 -16.80 14.61
N LEU A 49 -5.07 -16.71 14.04
CA LEU A 49 -6.04 -17.80 14.08
C LEU A 49 -5.52 -19.07 13.38
N LEU A 50 -4.87 -18.91 12.23
CA LEU A 50 -4.34 -20.04 11.47
C LEU A 50 -3.15 -20.71 12.17
N VAL A 51 -2.26 -19.92 12.78
CA VAL A 51 -1.13 -20.48 13.53
C VAL A 51 -1.63 -21.18 14.78
N GLU A 52 -2.44 -20.52 15.63
CA GLU A 52 -2.75 -21.07 16.96
C GLU A 52 -3.88 -22.10 16.96
N TYR A 53 -4.86 -21.98 16.07
CA TYR A 53 -6.01 -22.90 16.07
C TYR A 53 -5.97 -23.91 14.94
N ALA A 54 -5.30 -23.60 13.83
CA ALA A 54 -5.14 -24.54 12.72
C ALA A 54 -3.73 -25.17 12.65
N ASN A 55 -2.81 -24.82 13.55
CA ASN A 55 -1.41 -25.29 13.56
C ASN A 55 -0.73 -25.13 12.19
N MET A 56 -1.08 -24.07 11.46
CA MET A 56 -0.52 -23.79 10.14
C MET A 56 0.87 -23.17 10.28
N ASP A 57 1.75 -23.50 9.34
CA ASP A 57 3.05 -22.83 9.19
C ASP A 57 2.87 -21.30 9.12
N GLU A 58 3.69 -20.57 9.87
CA GLU A 58 3.56 -19.12 10.04
C GLU A 58 3.70 -18.35 8.73
N VAL A 59 4.54 -18.84 7.80
CA VAL A 59 4.76 -18.19 6.51
C VAL A 59 3.56 -18.41 5.59
N ILE A 60 3.05 -19.64 5.54
CA ILE A 60 1.82 -19.96 4.80
C ILE A 60 0.64 -19.17 5.37
N ALA A 61 0.47 -19.16 6.69
CA ALA A 61 -0.58 -18.41 7.38
C ALA A 61 -0.47 -16.90 7.11
N ALA A 62 0.75 -16.34 7.07
CA ALA A 62 0.97 -14.94 6.77
C ALA A 62 0.60 -14.60 5.31
N GLY A 63 0.84 -15.53 4.38
CA GLY A 63 0.41 -15.43 2.99
C GLY A 63 -1.12 -15.39 2.88
N VAL A 64 -1.82 -16.29 3.56
CA VAL A 64 -3.29 -16.31 3.60
C VAL A 64 -3.83 -15.01 4.21
N GLY A 65 -3.29 -14.56 5.34
CA GLY A 65 -3.67 -13.30 5.97
C GLY A 65 -3.45 -12.09 5.07
N PHE A 66 -2.35 -12.07 4.30
CA PHE A 66 -2.09 -11.02 3.31
C PHE A 66 -3.13 -11.02 2.18
N LEU A 67 -3.48 -12.18 1.65
CA LEU A 67 -4.48 -12.31 0.58
C LEU A 67 -5.85 -11.83 1.08
N VAL A 68 -6.30 -12.29 2.25
CA VAL A 68 -7.56 -11.84 2.87
C VAL A 68 -7.57 -10.33 3.05
N ALA A 69 -6.50 -9.75 3.61
CA ALA A 69 -6.39 -8.31 3.81
C ALA A 69 -6.46 -7.52 2.48
N ASN A 70 -5.76 -7.97 1.44
CA ASN A 70 -5.75 -7.30 0.14
C ASN A 70 -7.09 -7.42 -0.58
N THR A 71 -7.77 -8.56 -0.49
CA THR A 71 -9.12 -8.73 -1.03
C THR A 71 -10.10 -7.77 -0.35
N LEU A 72 -10.07 -7.68 0.99
CA LEU A 72 -10.92 -6.74 1.72
C LEU A 72 -10.60 -5.29 1.39
N HIS A 73 -9.32 -4.94 1.27
CA HIS A 73 -8.89 -3.58 0.92
C HIS A 73 -9.44 -3.18 -0.46
N TYR A 74 -9.37 -4.09 -1.43
CA TYR A 74 -9.94 -3.86 -2.76
C TYR A 74 -11.46 -3.63 -2.71
N LEU A 75 -12.20 -4.49 -2.00
CA LEU A 75 -13.65 -4.37 -1.88
C LEU A 75 -14.05 -3.05 -1.21
N LEU A 76 -13.41 -2.69 -0.08
CA LEU A 76 -13.66 -1.43 0.61
C LEU A 76 -13.21 -0.21 -0.20
N GLY A 77 -12.11 -0.34 -0.95
CA GLY A 77 -11.69 0.66 -1.92
C GLY A 77 -12.76 0.92 -2.96
N ARG A 78 -13.31 -0.16 -3.51
CA ARG A 78 -14.34 -0.14 -4.54
C ARG A 78 -15.66 0.49 -4.07
N TYR A 79 -16.12 0.15 -2.87
CA TYR A 79 -17.45 0.52 -2.40
C TYR A 79 -17.47 1.77 -1.51
N TRP A 80 -16.35 2.17 -0.91
CA TRP A 80 -16.33 3.25 0.09
C TRP A 80 -15.27 4.33 -0.15
N ILE A 81 -14.03 3.96 -0.47
CA ILE A 81 -12.96 4.96 -0.69
C ILE A 81 -13.23 5.75 -1.96
N PHE A 82 -13.54 5.07 -3.06
CA PHE A 82 -13.71 5.67 -4.40
C PHE A 82 -15.18 5.83 -4.83
N ALA A 83 -16.13 5.66 -3.90
CA ALA A 83 -17.55 5.81 -4.18
C ALA A 83 -17.83 7.22 -4.77
N GLY A 84 -18.36 7.26 -5.99
CA GLY A 84 -18.67 8.50 -6.72
C GLY A 84 -17.61 8.99 -7.71
N SER A 85 -16.55 8.23 -7.99
CA SER A 85 -15.59 8.52 -9.08
C SER A 85 -15.91 7.73 -10.35
N ASP A 86 -16.00 8.39 -11.51
CA ASP A 86 -16.35 7.82 -12.83
C ASP A 86 -15.24 6.96 -13.48
N ARG A 87 -14.23 6.52 -12.71
CA ARG A 87 -13.07 5.82 -13.28
C ARG A 87 -13.44 4.37 -13.65
N LYS A 88 -13.22 3.98 -14.90
CA LYS A 88 -13.53 2.63 -15.43
C LYS A 88 -12.87 1.52 -14.59
N LEU A 89 -13.77 0.80 -13.91
CA LEU A 89 -13.62 -0.21 -12.85
C LEU A 89 -12.69 -1.41 -13.09
N ALA A 90 -12.54 -1.91 -14.31
CA ALA A 90 -11.98 -3.25 -14.55
C ALA A 90 -10.48 -3.25 -14.92
N SER A 91 -9.98 -2.17 -15.52
CA SER A 91 -8.56 -2.05 -15.91
C SER A 91 -7.62 -1.92 -14.70
N GLY A 92 -8.13 -1.43 -13.56
CA GLY A 92 -7.37 -1.29 -12.33
C GLY A 92 -7.15 -2.60 -11.57
N TYR A 93 -8.00 -3.63 -11.76
CA TYR A 93 -7.91 -4.89 -11.03
C TYR A 93 -6.65 -5.68 -11.39
N LEU A 94 -6.32 -5.79 -12.68
CA LEU A 94 -5.11 -6.49 -13.13
C LEU A 94 -3.83 -5.79 -12.62
N ILE A 95 -3.81 -4.46 -12.69
CA ILE A 95 -2.69 -3.64 -12.19
C ILE A 95 -2.58 -3.75 -10.67
N PHE A 96 -3.71 -3.75 -9.96
CA PHE A 96 -3.76 -3.98 -8.52
C PHE A 96 -3.23 -5.38 -8.16
N LEU A 97 -3.63 -6.41 -8.90
CA LEU A 97 -3.22 -7.79 -8.65
C LEU A 97 -1.72 -8.00 -8.90
N VAL A 98 -1.16 -7.38 -9.95
CA VAL A 98 0.29 -7.41 -10.23
C VAL A 98 1.07 -6.70 -9.13
N ASN A 99 0.64 -5.50 -8.72
CA ASN A 99 1.29 -4.76 -7.64
C ASN A 99 1.16 -5.46 -6.27
N ALA A 100 -0.01 -6.03 -5.98
CA ALA A 100 -0.24 -6.85 -4.80
C ALA A 100 0.61 -8.11 -4.81
N GLY A 101 0.82 -8.73 -5.98
CA GLY A 101 1.70 -9.88 -6.16
C GLY A 101 3.18 -9.55 -5.86
N ALA A 102 3.68 -8.43 -6.37
CA ALA A 102 5.03 -7.97 -6.05
C ALA A 102 5.19 -7.66 -4.54
N GLY A 103 4.21 -6.98 -3.95
CA GLY A 103 4.17 -6.72 -2.52
C GLY A 103 4.09 -8.01 -1.69
N LEU A 104 3.35 -9.01 -2.14
CA LEU A 104 3.25 -10.32 -1.49
C LEU A 104 4.60 -11.02 -1.48
N VAL A 105 5.30 -11.09 -2.62
CA VAL A 105 6.62 -11.75 -2.71
C VAL A 105 7.62 -11.09 -1.76
N VAL A 106 7.70 -9.75 -1.76
CA VAL A 106 8.59 -9.00 -0.85
C VAL A 106 8.21 -9.26 0.61
N THR A 107 6.92 -9.20 0.93
CA THR A 107 6.42 -9.42 2.29
C THR A 107 6.74 -10.83 2.77
N MET A 108 6.49 -11.85 1.95
CA MET A 108 6.75 -13.25 2.31
C MET A 108 8.24 -13.54 2.42
N GLY A 109 9.07 -13.03 1.51
CA GLY A 109 10.51 -13.19 1.58
C GLY A 109 11.12 -12.56 2.83
N LEU A 110 10.74 -11.33 3.16
CA LEU A 110 11.19 -10.66 4.39
C LEU A 110 10.67 -11.37 5.64
N PHE A 111 9.41 -11.82 5.63
CA PHE A 111 8.82 -12.53 6.76
C PHE A 111 9.53 -13.86 7.03
N TRP A 112 9.71 -14.68 5.99
CA TRP A 112 10.44 -15.94 6.08
C TRP A 112 11.89 -15.72 6.55
N LEU A 113 12.57 -14.70 6.06
CA LEU A 113 13.94 -14.39 6.47
C LEU A 113 13.99 -13.99 7.95
N LEU A 114 13.14 -13.06 8.39
CA LEU A 114 13.18 -12.60 9.78
C LEU A 114 12.80 -13.71 10.76
N ILE A 115 11.78 -14.53 10.46
CA ILE A 115 11.35 -15.58 11.37
C ILE A 115 12.37 -16.74 11.46
N THR A 116 13.07 -17.03 10.37
CA THR A 116 14.08 -18.10 10.33
C THR A 116 15.37 -17.70 11.05
N PHE A 117 15.79 -16.44 10.92
CA PHE A 117 17.09 -15.98 11.42
C PHE A 117 17.00 -15.20 12.74
N THR A 118 15.82 -15.02 13.31
CA THR A 118 15.65 -14.33 14.59
C THR A 118 14.68 -15.09 15.50
N PRO A 119 14.87 -15.04 16.84
CA PRO A 119 13.96 -15.70 17.78
C PRO A 119 12.68 -14.87 18.04
N MET A 120 12.33 -13.94 17.15
CA MET A 120 11.20 -13.04 17.35
C MET A 120 9.86 -13.75 17.14
N HIS A 121 8.86 -13.38 17.92
CA HIS A 121 7.50 -13.88 17.72
C HIS A 121 6.93 -13.45 16.36
N TYR A 122 6.25 -14.36 15.66
CA TYR A 122 5.78 -14.14 14.28
C TYR A 122 4.89 -12.92 14.09
N LEU A 123 4.03 -12.59 15.07
CA LEU A 123 3.24 -11.35 15.04
C LEU A 123 4.12 -10.08 15.06
N VAL A 124 5.20 -10.08 15.84
CA VAL A 124 6.15 -8.95 15.90
C VAL A 124 6.88 -8.84 14.57
N VAL A 125 7.37 -9.97 14.05
CA VAL A 125 7.98 -10.03 12.71
C VAL A 125 7.01 -9.49 11.65
N ARG A 126 5.72 -9.85 11.71
CA ARG A 126 4.73 -9.41 10.73
C ARG A 126 4.54 -7.90 10.71
N VAL A 127 4.53 -7.27 11.89
CA VAL A 127 4.43 -5.81 12.04
C VAL A 127 5.68 -5.14 11.47
N ILE A 128 6.87 -5.60 11.86
CA ILE A 128 8.16 -5.09 11.36
C ILE A 128 8.20 -5.17 9.83
N VAL A 129 7.91 -6.34 9.27
CA VAL A 129 7.91 -6.59 7.83
C VAL A 129 6.92 -5.68 7.11
N SER A 130 5.74 -5.39 7.68
CA SER A 130 4.76 -4.51 7.02
C SER A 130 5.31 -3.09 6.77
N VAL A 131 6.11 -2.57 7.71
CA VAL A 131 6.74 -1.26 7.60
C VAL A 131 7.84 -1.30 6.53
N PHE A 132 8.76 -2.27 6.62
CA PHE A 132 9.90 -2.37 5.70
C PHE A 132 9.48 -2.75 4.28
N ALA A 133 8.55 -3.69 4.11
CA ALA A 133 8.04 -4.07 2.80
C ALA A 133 7.33 -2.90 2.12
N GLY A 134 6.53 -2.12 2.87
CA GLY A 134 5.89 -0.92 2.34
C GLY A 134 6.90 0.12 1.83
N LEU A 135 7.96 0.38 2.61
CA LEU A 135 9.04 1.27 2.21
C LEU A 135 9.83 0.75 1.00
N LEU A 136 10.11 -0.56 0.96
CA LEU A 136 10.86 -1.18 -0.13
C LEU A 136 10.06 -1.17 -1.43
N VAL A 137 8.77 -1.53 -1.39
CA VAL A 137 7.87 -1.46 -2.55
C VAL A 137 7.73 -0.03 -3.04
N PHE A 138 7.63 0.94 -2.12
CA PHE A 138 7.64 2.35 -2.47
C PHE A 138 8.94 2.75 -3.18
N ALA A 139 10.10 2.38 -2.63
CA ALA A 139 11.41 2.69 -3.21
C ALA A 139 11.61 2.01 -4.58
N LEU A 140 11.17 0.77 -4.74
CA LEU A 140 11.21 0.03 -6.02
C LEU A 140 10.32 0.72 -7.05
N ASN A 141 9.09 1.08 -6.68
CA ASN A 141 8.21 1.84 -7.57
C ASN A 141 8.81 3.21 -7.90
N ALA A 142 9.42 3.89 -6.94
CA ALA A 142 10.12 5.15 -7.16
C ALA A 142 11.27 4.98 -8.17
N ALA A 143 12.16 4.02 -7.96
CA ALA A 143 13.34 3.80 -8.79
C ALA A 143 13.01 3.27 -10.20
N LEU A 144 12.00 2.41 -10.34
CA LEU A 144 11.66 1.77 -11.61
C LEU A 144 10.67 2.59 -12.44
N ASN A 145 9.66 3.21 -11.82
CA ASN A 145 8.64 3.98 -12.56
C ASN A 145 8.99 5.47 -12.72
N PHE A 146 9.73 6.11 -11.80
CA PHE A 146 10.11 7.53 -11.94
C PHE A 146 11.41 7.76 -12.73
N ARG A 147 12.01 6.71 -13.32
CA ARG A 147 13.03 6.90 -14.37
C ARG A 147 12.45 7.41 -15.71
N GLN A 148 11.16 7.73 -15.77
CA GLN A 148 10.47 8.23 -16.97
C GLN A 148 9.59 9.48 -16.72
N VAL A 149 9.79 10.22 -15.62
CA VAL A 149 9.15 11.55 -15.43
C VAL A 149 10.20 12.61 -15.22
#